data_AF-X1RVG0-F1
#
_entry.id   AF-X1RVG0-F1
#
_cell.length_a   1.000
_cell.length_b   1.000
_cell.length_c   1.000
_cell.angle_alpha   90.00
_cell.angle_beta   90.00
_cell.angle_gamma   90.00
#
_symmetry.space_group_name_H-M   'P 1'
#
loop_
_entity.id
_entity.type
_entity.pdbx_description
1 polymer ?
#
loop_
_entity_poly.entity_id
_entity_poly.type
_entity_poly.pdbx_seq_one_letter_code
_entity_poly.pdbx_strand_id
1 'polypeptide(L)'
;MNAGALENDNITSDLYSSSIQSWFGRVNYTFKDRYLLTASMRRDGASLFTEENKWANFPGLSAGWNIHNEDFWTITSISALKLRASWGKTGKIR
;
A
#
# COMPACT_ATOMS: atom_id res chain seq x y z
N MET A 1 -64.58 -11.41 -1.13
CA MET A 1 -63.98 -10.60 -2.22
C MET A 1 -62.74 -9.93 -1.67
N ASN A 2 -61.59 -10.21 -2.29
CA ASN A 2 -60.27 -9.55 -2.23
C ASN A 2 -59.61 -9.33 -0.85
N ALA A 3 -58.59 -10.13 -0.51
CA ALA A 3 -57.18 -10.03 -0.94
C ALA A 3 -56.43 -9.14 0.08
N GLY A 4 -55.49 -9.64 0.87
CA GLY A 4 -54.40 -10.51 0.47
C GLY A 4 -53.21 -9.64 0.06
N ALA A 5 -52.52 -9.06 1.03
CA ALA A 5 -51.18 -8.52 0.88
C ALA A 5 -50.57 -8.37 2.29
N LEU A 6 -50.06 -9.47 2.83
CA LEU A 6 -48.93 -9.38 3.76
C LEU A 6 -47.76 -8.93 2.89
N GLU A 7 -47.38 -7.67 3.04
CA GLU A 7 -46.16 -7.13 2.43
C GLU A 7 -44.99 -7.88 3.07
N ASN A 8 -44.59 -8.97 2.42
CA ASN A 8 -43.34 -9.65 2.73
C ASN A 8 -42.23 -8.69 2.35
N ASP A 9 -41.88 -7.82 3.30
CA ASP A 9 -40.62 -7.09 3.27
C ASP A 9 -39.52 -8.13 3.46
N ASN A 10 -39.22 -8.85 2.37
CA ASN A 10 -38.00 -9.60 2.23
C ASN A 10 -36.90 -8.55 2.23
N ILE A 11 -36.46 -8.16 3.42
CA ILE A 11 -35.16 -7.53 3.61
C ILE A 11 -34.15 -8.63 3.30
N THR A 12 -33.98 -8.95 2.01
CA THR A 12 -32.76 -9.55 1.48
C THR A 12 -31.66 -8.54 1.78
N SER A 13 -31.13 -8.64 2.99
CA SER A 13 -29.80 -8.15 3.26
C SER A 13 -28.90 -9.01 2.40
N ASP A 14 -28.60 -8.54 1.19
CA ASP A 14 -27.39 -8.95 0.49
C ASP A 14 -26.24 -8.60 1.43
N LEU A 15 -25.89 -9.53 2.33
CA LEU A 15 -24.69 -9.45 3.12
C LEU A 15 -23.54 -9.59 2.13
N TYR A 16 -23.18 -8.47 1.51
CA TYR A 16 -22.00 -8.32 0.68
C TYR A 16 -20.80 -8.49 1.60
N SER A 17 -20.43 -9.75 1.88
CA SER A 17 -19.26 -10.11 2.65
C SER A 17 -18.03 -9.87 1.77
N SER A 18 -17.60 -8.61 1.68
CA SER A 18 -16.37 -8.23 1.01
C SER A 18 -15.19 -8.65 1.88
N SER A 19 -14.68 -9.84 1.62
CA SER A 19 -13.37 -10.25 2.12
C SER A 19 -12.30 -9.64 1.21
N ILE A 20 -11.46 -8.78 1.77
CA ILE A 20 -10.29 -8.23 1.08
C ILE A 20 -9.07 -9.02 1.55
N GLN A 21 -8.47 -9.78 0.65
CA GLN A 21 -7.21 -10.48 0.88
C GLN A 21 -6.05 -9.63 0.34
N SER A 22 -5.18 -9.18 1.22
CA SER A 22 -4.00 -8.39 0.85
C SER A 22 -2.70 -9.14 1.12
N TRP A 23 -1.73 -8.93 0.25
CA TRP A 23 -0.35 -9.40 0.37
C TRP A 23 0.57 -8.19 0.43
N PHE A 24 1.48 -8.15 1.39
CA PHE A 24 2.42 -7.05 1.56
C PHE A 24 3.84 -7.58 1.74
N GLY A 25 4.77 -7.00 1.00
CA GLY A 25 6.20 -7.25 1.14
C GLY A 25 6.99 -5.94 1.15
N ARG A 26 8.07 -5.91 1.93
CA ARG A 26 9.04 -4.81 1.95
C ARG A 26 10.45 -5.35 2.14
N VAL A 27 11.35 -4.86 1.31
CA VAL A 27 12.79 -5.12 1.40
C VAL A 27 13.47 -3.80 1.73
N ASN A 28 14.33 -3.82 2.75
CA ASN A 28 15.19 -2.70 3.11
C ASN A 28 16.64 -3.15 2.94
N TYR A 29 17.43 -2.31 2.31
CA TYR A 29 18.86 -2.52 2.14
C TYR A 29 19.57 -1.25 2.59
N THR A 30 20.64 -1.43 3.35
CA THR A 30 21.49 -0.34 3.82
C THR A 30 22.94 -0.71 3.54
N PHE A 31 23.63 0.19 2.84
CA PHE A 31 25.03 0.01 2.51
C PHE A 31 25.86 1.06 3.23
N LYS A 32 26.78 0.58 4.09
CA LYS A 32 27.73 1.40 4.88
C LYS A 32 27.07 2.53 5.67
N ASP A 33 25.80 2.37 6.03
CA ASP A 33 24.98 3.44 6.64
C ASP A 33 24.96 4.76 5.84
N ARG A 34 25.34 4.72 4.56
CA ARG A 34 25.37 5.87 3.65
C ARG A 34 24.21 5.82 2.69
N TYR A 35 23.97 4.66 2.09
CA TYR A 35 22.94 4.49 1.07
C TYR A 35 21.83 3.59 1.60
N LEU A 36 20.61 4.08 1.52
CA LEU A 36 19.42 3.39 1.96
C LEU A 36 18.54 3.14 0.75
N LEU A 37 18.13 1.89 0.54
CA LEU A 37 17.17 1.53 -0.48
C LEU A 37 16.03 0.77 0.17
N THR A 38 14.80 1.16 -0.15
CA THR A 38 13.60 0.47 0.28
C THR A 38 12.73 0.19 -0.92
N ALA A 39 12.42 -1.07 -1.15
CA ALA A 39 11.41 -1.50 -2.11
C ALA A 39 10.24 -2.12 -1.35
N SER A 40 9.02 -1.83 -1.79
CA SER A 40 7.81 -2.41 -1.21
C SER A 40 6.81 -2.74 -2.30
N MET A 41 6.05 -3.80 -2.09
CA MET A 41 4.95 -4.17 -2.96
C MET A 41 3.76 -4.59 -2.12
N ARG A 42 2.61 -4.03 -2.44
CA ARG A 42 1.33 -4.44 -1.87
C ARG A 42 0.41 -4.90 -2.99
N ARG A 43 -0.30 -5.99 -2.77
CA ARG A 43 -1.28 -6.54 -3.70
C ARG A 43 -2.58 -6.84 -2.96
N ASP A 44 -3.63 -6.11 -3.26
CA ASP A 44 -4.95 -6.26 -2.63
C ASP A 44 -5.90 -6.98 -3.61
N GLY A 45 -6.60 -8.01 -3.15
CA GLY A 45 -7.68 -8.65 -3.89
C GLY A 45 -8.98 -8.66 -3.11
N ALA A 46 -10.11 -8.43 -3.77
CA ALA A 46 -11.44 -8.44 -3.15
C ALA A 46 -12.26 -9.61 -3.69
N SER A 47 -12.96 -10.33 -2.80
CA SER A 47 -13.69 -11.56 -3.10
C SER A 47 -14.90 -11.42 -4.03
N LEU A 48 -15.32 -10.20 -4.38
CA LEU A 48 -16.58 -9.92 -5.10
C LEU A 48 -16.43 -9.51 -6.56
N PHE A 49 -15.25 -9.65 -7.15
CA PHE A 49 -15.04 -9.36 -8.57
C PHE A 49 -15.07 -10.65 -9.39
N THR A 50 -15.82 -10.66 -10.50
CA THR A 50 -15.87 -11.71 -11.53
C THR A 50 -14.48 -11.95 -12.15
N GLU A 51 -14.28 -13.09 -12.82
CA GLU A 51 -13.01 -13.78 -13.11
C GLU A 51 -11.84 -13.01 -13.76
N GLU A 52 -11.97 -11.76 -14.20
CA GLU A 52 -10.96 -11.15 -15.08
C GLU A 52 -10.05 -10.06 -14.47
N ASN A 53 -10.37 -9.41 -13.33
CA ASN A 53 -9.54 -8.32 -12.78
C ASN A 53 -9.56 -8.19 -11.24
N LYS A 54 -9.14 -9.23 -10.52
CA LYS A 54 -9.30 -9.36 -9.05
C LYS A 54 -8.22 -8.70 -8.17
N TRP A 55 -7.13 -8.11 -8.70
CA TRP A 55 -5.96 -7.75 -7.88
C TRP A 55 -5.39 -6.36 -8.24
N ALA A 56 -5.33 -5.45 -7.26
CA ALA A 56 -4.70 -4.14 -7.38
C ALA A 56 -3.25 -4.18 -6.85
N ASN A 57 -2.29 -3.69 -7.63
CA ASN A 57 -0.88 -3.65 -7.26
C ASN A 57 -0.43 -2.22 -6.91
N PHE A 58 0.25 -2.10 -5.77
CA PHE A 58 0.79 -0.86 -5.22
C PHE A 58 2.29 -1.04 -4.95
N PRO A 59 3.15 -0.90 -5.98
CA PRO A 59 4.58 -0.84 -5.79
C PRO A 59 5.00 0.50 -5.16
N GLY A 60 6.07 0.46 -4.38
CA GLY A 60 6.72 1.63 -3.82
C GLY A 60 8.23 1.43 -3.79
N LEU A 61 8.98 2.48 -4.11
CA LEU A 61 10.42 2.52 -4.12
C LEU A 61 10.89 3.79 -3.43
N SER A 62 11.93 3.68 -2.60
CA SER A 62 12.54 4.83 -1.94
C SER A 62 14.05 4.65 -1.88
N ALA A 63 14.76 5.74 -2.11
CA ALA A 63 16.19 5.86 -1.93
C ALA A 63 16.49 6.94 -0.90
N GLY A 64 17.50 6.73 -0.08
CA GLY A 64 18.02 7.67 0.89
C GLY A 64 19.53 7.71 0.84
N TRP A 65 20.09 8.88 1.11
CA TRP A 65 21.52 9.12 1.15
C TRP A 65 21.86 9.95 2.39
N ASN A 66 22.60 9.34 3.31
CA ASN A 66 23.17 10.00 4.48
C ASN A 66 24.48 10.68 4.05
N ILE A 67 24.37 11.91 3.54
CA ILE A 67 25.51 12.70 3.07
C ILE A 67 26.50 12.96 4.21
N HIS A 68 26.00 13.11 5.45
CA HIS A 68 26.84 13.30 6.65
C HIS A 68 27.75 12.12 7.00
N ASN A 69 27.50 10.93 6.45
CA ASN A 69 28.34 9.74 6.67
C ASN A 69 29.42 9.56 5.60
N GLU A 70 29.54 10.48 4.65
CA GLU A 70 30.56 10.43 3.62
C GLU A 70 31.91 10.97 4.11
N ASP A 71 33.00 10.42 3.60
CA ASP A 71 34.36 10.78 4.03
C ASP A 71 34.73 12.24 3.70
N PHE A 72 34.01 12.86 2.75
CA PHE A 72 34.17 14.27 2.38
C PHE A 72 33.37 15.23 3.27
N TRP A 73 32.51 14.72 4.16
CA TRP A 73 31.70 15.56 5.03
C TRP A 73 32.51 16.06 6.21
N THR A 74 32.83 17.34 6.24
CA THR A 74 33.67 17.97 7.27
C THR A 74 32.96 19.09 8.04
N ILE A 75 31.68 19.34 7.73
CA ILE A 75 30.93 20.45 8.31
C ILE A 75 30.49 20.08 9.73
N THR A 76 31.11 20.70 10.72
CA THR A 76 30.81 20.49 12.16
C THR A 76 29.55 21.23 12.63
N SER A 77 29.12 22.28 11.91
CA SER A 77 27.91 23.04 12.24
C SER A 77 26.60 22.30 11.94
N ILE A 78 26.65 21.22 11.13
CA ILE A 78 25.48 20.43 10.74
C ILE A 78 25.72 18.99 11.21
N SER A 79 24.96 18.56 12.21
CA SER A 79 25.11 17.24 12.83
C SER A 79 24.65 16.09 11.94
N ALA A 80 23.64 16.33 11.09
CA ALA A 80 23.13 15.32 10.18
C ALA A 80 22.55 15.96 8.91
N LEU A 81 22.92 15.42 7.76
CA LEU A 81 22.33 15.73 6.47
C LEU A 81 21.93 14.44 5.76
N LYS A 82 20.64 14.31 5.45
CA LYS A 82 20.09 13.17 4.74
C LYS A 82 19.21 13.63 3.60
N LEU A 83 19.49 13.13 2.40
CA LEU A 83 18.63 13.28 1.23
C LEU A 83 17.73 12.04 1.09
N ARG A 84 16.46 12.24 0.76
CA ARG A 84 15.53 11.14 0.51
C ARG A 84 14.65 11.43 -0.68
N ALA A 85 14.50 10.43 -1.55
CA ALA A 85 13.53 10.41 -2.62
C ALA A 85 12.66 9.15 -2.50
N SER A 86 11.38 9.27 -2.85
CA SER A 86 10.47 8.13 -2.87
C SER A 86 9.40 8.31 -3.94
N TRP A 87 9.02 7.19 -4.54
CA TRP A 87 7.94 7.10 -5.49
C TRP A 87 7.09 5.87 -5.16
N GLY A 88 5.77 5.98 -5.27
CA GLY A 88 4.90 4.83 -5.06
C GLY A 88 3.54 5.07 -5.69
N LYS A 89 2.92 3.96 -6.12
CA LYS A 89 1.55 3.98 -6.64
C LYS A 89 0.59 3.80 -5.47
N THR A 90 -0.18 4.84 -5.16
CA THR A 90 -1.30 4.76 -4.22
C THR A 90 -2.60 4.80 -5.02
N GLY A 91 -3.45 3.80 -4.83
CA GLY A 91 -4.80 3.77 -5.40
C GLY A 91 -5.77 3.09 -4.43
N LYS A 92 -7.06 3.41 -4.54
CA LYS A 92 -8.13 2.72 -3.83
C LYS A 92 -8.75 1.71 -4.79
N ILE A 93 -9.00 0.50 -4.29
CA ILE A 93 -10.00 -0.41 -4.89
C ILE A 93 -11.36 0.31 -4.79
N ARG A 94 -11.98 0.62 -5.93
CA ARG A 94 -13.34 1.14 -6.04
C ARG A 94 -14.24 0.05 -6.57
#